data_AF-A0A9D0XVM4-F1
#
_entry.id   AF-A0A9D0XVM4-F1
#
_cell.length_a   1.000
_cell.length_b   1.000
_cell.length_c   1.000
_cell.angle_alpha   90.00
_cell.angle_beta   90.00
_cell.angle_gamma   90.00
#
_symmetry.space_group_name_H-M   'P 1'
#
loop_
_entity.id
_entity.type
_entity.pdbx_description
1 polymer ?
#
loop_
_entity_poly.entity_id
_entity_poly.type
_entity_poly.pdbx_seq_one_letter_code
_entity_poly.pdbx_strand_id
1 'polypeptide(L)'
;MLAPIGAKLTYPYIMSIEKRFKPLLEKREHDFLYRRRPLVFSPQQPVMKINGLDCINFSSNDYLGLANHPQIKSNLQNALN
;
A
#
# COMPACT_ATOMS: atom_id res chain seq x y z
N MET A 1 -14.14 -1.81 44.01
CA MET A 1 -12.82 -1.54 44.63
C MET A 1 -12.02 -0.74 43.59
N LEU A 2 -11.95 0.58 43.76
CA LEU A 2 -11.30 1.50 42.82
C LEU A 2 -9.79 1.46 43.06
N ALA A 3 -8.99 1.18 42.02
CA ALA A 3 -7.53 1.28 42.11
C ALA A 3 -7.11 2.76 42.26
N PRO A 4 -6.05 3.07 43.03
CA PRO A 4 -5.73 4.44 43.39
C PRO A 4 -5.17 5.24 42.22
N ILE A 5 -5.59 6.51 42.15
CA ILE A 5 -5.08 7.57 41.26
C ILE A 5 -3.67 7.89 41.74
N GLY A 6 -2.65 7.34 41.07
CA GLY A 6 -1.25 7.53 41.48
C GLY A 6 -0.28 6.42 41.08
N ALA A 7 -0.71 5.40 40.34
CA ALA A 7 0.22 4.47 39.73
C ALA A 7 1.11 5.24 38.75
N LYS A 8 2.36 5.51 39.15
CA LYS A 8 3.43 5.94 38.26
C LYS A 8 3.37 5.04 37.03
N LEU A 9 3.02 5.60 35.87
CA LEU A 9 3.24 4.98 34.58
C LEU A 9 4.76 4.86 34.41
N THR A 10 5.33 3.85 35.07
CA THR A 10 6.66 3.35 34.76
C THR A 10 6.50 2.77 33.36
N TYR A 11 6.82 3.55 32.33
CA TYR A 11 6.90 3.04 30.97
C TYR A 11 7.99 1.97 30.97
N PRO A 12 7.63 0.68 31.02
CA PRO A 12 8.61 -0.36 31.17
C PRO A 12 9.26 -0.52 29.81
N TYR A 13 10.52 -0.12 29.68
CA TYR A 13 11.38 -0.35 28.52
C TYR A 13 10.76 0.03 27.16
N ILE A 14 11.14 1.20 26.61
CA ILE A 14 10.85 1.50 25.20
C ILE A 14 11.56 0.43 24.36
N MET A 15 10.82 -0.58 23.93
CA MET A 15 11.30 -1.57 22.97
C MET A 15 11.67 -0.82 21.69
N SER A 16 12.79 -1.19 21.07
CA SER A 16 13.06 -0.69 19.72
C SER A 16 11.90 -1.07 18.80
N ILE A 17 11.63 -0.20 17.82
CA ILE A 17 10.65 -0.46 16.75
C ILE A 17 10.88 -1.85 16.15
N GLU A 18 12.14 -2.22 15.94
CA GLU A 18 12.53 -3.54 15.47
C GLU A 18 12.04 -4.67 16.40
N LYS A 19 12.34 -4.61 17.69
CA LYS A 19 11.91 -5.63 18.67
C LYS A 19 10.39 -5.77 18.74
N ARG A 20 9.66 -4.67 18.54
CA ARG A 20 8.19 -4.69 18.53
C ARG A 20 7.62 -5.28 17.24
N PHE A 21 8.14 -4.89 16.07
CA PHE A 21 7.50 -5.20 14.79
C PHE A 21 8.05 -6.44 14.10
N LYS A 22 9.32 -6.80 14.27
CA LYS A 22 9.91 -7.98 13.63
C LYS A 22 9.11 -9.27 13.86
N PRO A 23 8.77 -9.68 15.11
CA PRO A 23 7.98 -10.88 15.33
C PRO A 23 6.54 -10.77 14.79
N LEU A 24 5.97 -9.56 14.74
CA LEU A 24 4.63 -9.34 14.19
C LEU A 24 4.61 -9.51 12.66
N LEU A 25 5.66 -9.05 11.98
CA LEU A 25 5.82 -9.23 10.54
C LEU A 25 6.11 -10.69 10.19
N GLU A 26 6.95 -11.37 10.97
CA GLU A 26 7.21 -12.82 10.83
C GLU A 26 5.91 -13.62 10.98
N LYS A 27 5.09 -13.29 11.98
CA LYS A 27 3.77 -13.89 12.15
C LYS A 27 2.87 -13.63 10.93
N ARG A 28 2.84 -12.40 10.39
CA ARG A 28 2.07 -12.08 9.19
C ARG A 28 2.54 -12.87 7.96
N GLU A 29 3.84 -13.09 7.80
CA GLU A 29 4.39 -13.90 6.71
C GLU A 29 3.98 -15.36 6.86
N HIS A 30 4.12 -15.94 8.06
CA HIS A 30 3.69 -17.32 8.36
C HIS A 30 2.19 -17.54 8.15
N ASP A 31 1.37 -16.55 8.51
CA ASP A 31 -0.08 -16.57 8.32
C ASP A 31 -0.50 -16.31 6.86
N PHE A 32 0.43 -16.13 5.91
CA PHE A 32 0.16 -15.72 4.51
C PHE A 32 -0.58 -14.37 4.37
N LEU A 33 -0.42 -13.48 5.34
CA LEU A 33 -1.07 -12.17 5.40
C LEU A 33 -0.14 -11.01 5.03
N TYR A 34 1.16 -11.28 4.87
CA TYR A 34 2.12 -10.26 4.45
C TYR A 34 1.91 -9.91 2.97
N ARG A 35 1.74 -8.62 2.67
CA ARG A 35 1.48 -8.15 1.30
C ARG A 35 2.76 -7.65 0.64
N ARG A 36 2.99 -8.08 -0.60
CA ARG A 36 4.02 -7.53 -1.49
C ARG A 36 3.31 -6.74 -2.58
N ARG A 37 3.78 -5.52 -2.86
CA ARG A 37 3.19 -4.69 -3.91
C ARG A 37 3.60 -5.23 -5.28
N PRO A 38 2.65 -5.48 -6.20
CA PRO A 38 2.99 -5.74 -7.59
C PRO A 38 3.71 -4.53 -8.21
N LEU A 39 4.67 -4.79 -9.08
CA LEU A 39 5.36 -3.77 -9.87
C LEU A 39 4.66 -3.60 -11.22
N VAL A 40 4.43 -2.35 -11.59
CA VAL A 40 3.76 -1.97 -12.83
C VAL A 40 4.56 -0.84 -13.46
N PHE A 41 4.92 -1.01 -14.73
CA PHE A 41 5.78 -0.06 -15.47
C PHE A 41 5.11 0.51 -16.74
N SER A 42 3.82 0.24 -16.94
CA SER A 42 3.02 0.82 -18.02
C SER A 42 1.96 1.78 -17.47
N PRO A 43 1.49 2.75 -18.26
CA PRO A 43 0.26 3.48 -17.94
C PRO A 43 -0.93 2.53 -17.74
N GLN A 44 -1.97 3.01 -17.04
CA GLN A 44 -3.19 2.27 -16.78
C GLN A 44 -3.95 1.95 -18.08
N GLN A 45 -4.40 0.70 -18.24
CA GLN A 45 -5.19 0.23 -19.39
C GLN A 45 -5.75 -1.17 -19.10
N PRO A 46 -6.68 -1.72 -19.91
CA PRO A 46 -7.24 -3.06 -19.68
C PRO A 46 -6.20 -4.19 -19.72
N VAL A 47 -5.20 -4.11 -20.60
CA VAL A 47 -4.11 -5.11 -20.72
C VAL A 47 -2.79 -4.50 -20.28
N MET A 48 -2.20 -5.02 -19.21
CA MET A 48 -1.03 -4.44 -18.55
C MET A 48 0.07 -5.46 -18.33
N LYS A 49 1.30 -4.95 -18.12
CA LYS A 49 2.42 -5.76 -17.65
C LYS A 49 2.57 -5.59 -16.13
N ILE A 50 2.17 -6.60 -15.37
CA ILE A 50 2.24 -6.62 -13.90
C ILE A 50 3.25 -7.69 -13.47
N ASN A 51 4.26 -7.30 -12.70
CA ASN A 51 5.41 -8.15 -12.35
C ASN A 51 6.11 -8.77 -13.58
N GLY A 52 6.12 -8.06 -14.72
CA GLY A 52 6.69 -8.56 -15.97
C GLY A 52 5.77 -9.46 -16.81
N LEU A 53 4.62 -9.87 -16.27
CA LEU A 53 3.65 -10.74 -16.93
C LEU A 53 2.55 -9.92 -17.61
N ASP A 54 2.14 -10.34 -18.80
CA ASP A 54 1.00 -9.74 -19.50
C ASP A 54 -0.31 -10.23 -18.86
N CYS A 55 -1.16 -9.30 -18.46
CA CYS A 55 -2.37 -9.55 -17.66
C CYS A 55 -3.54 -8.69 -18.14
N ILE A 56 -4.76 -9.24 -18.07
CA ILE A 56 -5.99 -8.45 -18.15
C ILE A 56 -6.30 -7.93 -16.74
N ASN A 57 -6.35 -6.61 -16.57
CA ASN A 57 -6.43 -5.98 -15.25
C ASN A 57 -7.87 -5.78 -14.76
N PHE A 58 -8.39 -6.77 -14.03
CA PHE A 58 -9.67 -6.67 -13.30
C PHE A 58 -9.54 -6.10 -11.88
N SER A 59 -8.34 -5.66 -11.47
CA SER A 59 -8.05 -5.18 -10.11
C SER A 59 -7.99 -3.66 -9.98
N SER A 60 -8.24 -2.94 -11.07
CA SER A 60 -8.19 -1.48 -11.10
C SER A 60 -9.53 -0.83 -10.76
N ASN A 61 -9.47 0.44 -10.32
CA ASN A 61 -10.64 1.30 -10.15
C ASN A 61 -10.88 2.21 -11.39
N ASP A 62 -10.20 1.98 -12.51
CA ASP A 62 -10.33 2.82 -13.72
C ASP A 62 -11.51 2.36 -14.58
N TYR A 63 -12.72 2.48 -14.02
CA TYR A 63 -13.95 1.94 -14.61
C TYR A 63 -14.29 2.52 -15.99
N LEU A 64 -13.93 3.77 -16.24
CA LEU A 64 -14.21 4.48 -17.48
C LEU A 64 -13.01 4.51 -18.44
N GLY A 65 -11.88 3.91 -18.06
CA GLY A 65 -10.66 3.94 -18.87
C GLY A 65 -10.05 5.33 -19.03
N LEU A 66 -10.27 6.22 -18.05
CA LEU A 66 -9.87 7.63 -18.15
C LEU A 66 -8.45 7.89 -17.63
N ALA A 67 -7.90 7.00 -16.80
CA ALA A 67 -6.58 7.20 -16.19
C ALA A 67 -5.44 7.37 -17.20
N ASN A 68 -5.58 6.82 -18.41
CA ASN A 68 -4.62 6.99 -19.51
C ASN A 68 -5.27 7.55 -20.79
N HIS A 69 -6.40 8.25 -20.69
CA HIS A 69 -7.11 8.76 -21.86
C HIS A 69 -6.31 9.87 -22.57
N PRO A 70 -6.13 9.81 -23.91
CA PRO A 70 -5.25 10.73 -24.64
C PRO A 70 -5.69 12.20 -24.53
N GLN A 71 -6.99 12.48 -24.57
CA GLN A 71 -7.51 13.85 -24.47
C GLN A 71 -7.25 14.47 -23.09
N ILE A 72 -7.36 13.69 -22.01
CA ILE A 72 -7.09 14.18 -20.65
C ILE A 72 -5.61 14.52 -20.51
N LYS A 73 -4.73 13.63 -21.02
CA LYS A 73 -3.28 13.84 -21.03
C LYS A 73 -2.89 15.10 -21.80
N SER A 74 -3.44 15.28 -23.00
CA SER A 74 -3.16 16.47 -23.82
C SER A 74 -3.66 17.76 -23.16
N ASN A 75 -4.87 17.75 -22.59
CA ASN A 75 -5.40 18.93 -21.89
C ASN A 75 -4.54 19.33 -20.70
N LEU A 76 -4.07 18.36 -19.91
CA LEU A 76 -3.18 18.63 -18.78
C LEU A 76 -1.84 19.21 -19.25
N GLN A 77 -1.24 18.64 -20.31
CA GLN A 77 0.02 19.15 -20.87
C GLN A 77 -0.13 20.59 -21.35
N ASN A 78 -1.21 20.92 -22.06
CA ASN A 78 -1.47 22.26 -22.55
C ASN A 78 -1.69 23.28 -21.41
N ALA A 79 -2.30 22.86 -20.30
CA ALA A 79 -2.56 23.74 -19.16
C ALA A 79 -1.32 24.01 -18.29
N LEU A 80 -0.30 23.16 -18.37
CA LEU A 80 0.96 23.29 -17.61
C LEU A 80 2.06 24.05 -18.38
N ASN A 81 1.89 24.23 -19.68
CA ASN A 81 2.77 25.04 -20.53
C ASN A 81 2.34 26.50 -20.51
#